data_AF-T0YNZ6-F1
#
_entry.id   AF-T0YNZ6-F1
#
_cell.length_a   1.000
_cell.length_b   1.000
_cell.length_c   1.000
_cell.angle_alpha   90.00
_cell.angle_beta   90.00
_cell.angle_gamma   90.00
#
_symmetry.space_group_name_H-M   'P 1'
#
loop_
_entity.id
_entity.type
_entity.pdbx_description
1 polymer ?
#
loop_
_entity_poly.entity_id
_entity_poly.type
_entity_poly.pdbx_seq_one_letter_code
_entity_poly.pdbx_strand_id
1 'polypeptide(L)'
;VALGSVLPDIDYPHSPIGRLVKLPFNLDPRVDAVGRYPWHRKFTHTLAFALVIAASGFVFPTYAMWLWCMAIGCTTHILADALTPWGVPLLWPVSPLKDPVSLAGIGVGSQAESLVAASAWLVVALIMAPRVFAWLR
;
A
#
# COMPACT_ATOMS: atom_id res chain seq x y z
N VAL A 1 4.87 -6.69 8.30
CA VAL A 1 5.11 -5.95 7.05
C VAL A 1 4.35 -6.54 5.88
N ALA A 2 4.61 -7.79 5.46
CA ALA A 2 3.89 -8.42 4.32
C ALA A 2 2.36 -8.44 4.48
N LEU A 3 1.84 -8.75 5.67
CA LEU A 3 0.39 -8.66 5.93
C LEU A 3 -0.14 -7.22 5.81
N GLY A 4 0.67 -6.24 6.21
CA GLY A 4 0.33 -4.82 6.09
C GLY A 4 0.37 -4.30 4.67
N SER A 5 1.23 -4.85 3.80
CA SER A 5 1.24 -4.47 2.38
C SER A 5 0.02 -5.00 1.63
N VAL A 6 -0.62 -6.08 2.10
CA VAL A 6 -1.88 -6.58 1.52
C VAL A 6 -3.11 -5.81 2.02
N LEU A 7 -3.00 -5.14 3.17
CA LEU A 7 -4.12 -4.46 3.82
C LEU A 7 -4.77 -3.37 2.94
N PRO A 8 -4.04 -2.54 2.17
CA PRO A 8 -4.64 -1.59 1.26
C PRO A 8 -5.63 -2.24 0.27
N ASP A 9 -5.26 -3.38 -0.33
CA ASP A 9 -6.02 -4.08 -1.39
C ASP A 9 -7.31 -4.78 -0.93
N ILE A 10 -7.62 -4.78 0.37
CA ILE A 10 -8.92 -5.29 0.89
C ILE A 10 -10.09 -4.48 0.30
N ASP A 11 -9.79 -3.26 -0.10
CA ASP A 11 -10.71 -2.34 -0.73
C ASP A 11 -10.97 -2.69 -2.20
N TYR A 12 -10.28 -3.65 -2.82
CA TYR A 12 -10.55 -4.05 -4.21
C TYR A 12 -11.66 -5.11 -4.28
N PRO A 13 -12.84 -4.81 -4.86
CA PRO A 13 -14.02 -5.68 -4.80
C PRO A 13 -13.85 -7.03 -5.53
N HIS A 14 -12.87 -7.15 -6.44
CA HIS A 14 -12.57 -8.38 -7.15
C HIS A 14 -11.39 -9.17 -6.57
N SER A 15 -10.71 -8.68 -5.52
CA SER A 15 -9.65 -9.45 -4.86
C SER A 15 -10.26 -10.61 -4.05
N PRO A 16 -9.56 -11.76 -3.90
CA PRO A 16 -10.04 -12.86 -3.08
C PRO A 16 -10.39 -12.41 -1.65
N ILE A 17 -9.63 -11.44 -1.13
CA ILE A 17 -9.78 -10.89 0.22
C ILE A 17 -10.93 -9.89 0.28
N GLY A 18 -11.07 -9.00 -0.70
CA GLY A 18 -12.18 -8.05 -0.78
C GLY A 18 -13.55 -8.73 -0.98
N ARG A 19 -13.58 -9.91 -1.63
CA ARG A 19 -14.79 -10.75 -1.69
C ARG A 19 -15.14 -11.39 -0.35
N LEU A 20 -14.15 -11.67 0.48
CA LEU A 20 -14.33 -12.25 1.82
C LEU A 20 -14.80 -11.18 2.82
N VAL A 21 -14.20 -9.98 2.75
CA VAL A 21 -14.48 -8.87 3.66
C VAL A 21 -15.41 -7.87 2.95
N LYS A 22 -16.72 -8.09 3.05
CA LYS A 22 -17.75 -7.16 2.52
C LYS A 22 -17.79 -5.85 3.32
N LEU A 23 -16.83 -4.96 3.11
CA LEU A 23 -16.80 -3.65 3.77
C LEU A 23 -17.86 -2.70 3.19
N PRO A 24 -18.43 -1.78 3.98
CA PRO A 24 -19.45 -0.82 3.52
C PRO A 24 -18.92 0.16 2.45
N PHE A 25 -17.61 0.28 2.32
CA PHE A 25 -16.94 1.06 1.27
C PHE A 25 -16.69 0.24 -0.01
N ASN A 26 -17.06 -1.05 -0.02
CA ASN A 26 -17.10 -1.88 -1.22
C ASN A 26 -18.34 -1.56 -2.05
N LEU A 27 -18.34 -0.36 -2.63
CA LEU A 27 -19.41 0.14 -3.48
C LEU A 27 -19.52 -0.65 -4.80
N ASP A 28 -20.73 -0.61 -5.35
CA ASP A 28 -21.27 -1.39 -6.46
C ASP A 28 -20.40 -1.33 -7.75
N PRO A 29 -20.05 -2.47 -8.37
CA PRO A 29 -19.34 -2.56 -9.66
C PRO A 29 -19.98 -1.77 -10.81
N ARG A 30 -21.27 -1.44 -10.72
CA ARG A 30 -21.98 -0.65 -11.76
C ARG A 30 -21.55 0.81 -11.82
N VAL A 31 -20.96 1.34 -10.75
CA VAL A 31 -20.38 2.70 -10.73
C VAL A 31 -19.01 2.71 -11.42
N ASP A 32 -18.29 1.57 -11.40
CA ASP A 32 -16.98 1.38 -12.02
C ASP A 32 -17.06 1.10 -13.53
N ALA A 33 -18.19 0.56 -14.01
CA ALA A 33 -18.38 0.14 -15.40
C ALA A 33 -18.54 1.29 -16.42
N VAL A 34 -18.76 2.54 -15.98
CA VAL A 34 -19.02 3.69 -16.87
C VAL A 34 -17.74 4.41 -17.32
N GLY A 35 -16.55 3.93 -16.90
CA GLY A 35 -15.25 4.37 -17.44
C GLY A 35 -14.95 5.87 -17.28
N ARG A 36 -15.66 6.57 -16.38
CA ARG A 36 -15.57 8.04 -16.26
C ARG A 36 -15.01 8.57 -14.96
N TYR A 37 -14.70 7.72 -13.99
CA TYR A 37 -13.96 8.13 -12.81
C TYR A 37 -13.08 6.99 -12.28
N PRO A 38 -11.78 7.22 -12.05
CA PRO A 38 -10.88 6.22 -11.49
C PRO A 38 -11.06 6.16 -9.96
N TRP A 39 -12.28 5.87 -9.48
CA TRP A 39 -12.55 5.60 -8.05
C TRP A 39 -12.03 4.23 -7.59
N HIS A 40 -11.09 3.64 -8.34
CA HIS A 40 -10.54 2.31 -8.13
C HIS A 40 -9.66 2.17 -6.88
N ARG A 41 -9.36 3.25 -6.13
CA ARG A 41 -8.49 3.22 -4.96
C ARG A 41 -9.15 3.96 -3.80
N LYS A 42 -9.59 3.21 -2.81
CA LYS A 42 -10.44 3.70 -1.72
C LYS A 42 -9.58 4.31 -0.63
N PHE A 43 -10.22 4.70 0.46
CA PHE A 43 -9.63 5.25 1.68
C PHE A 43 -8.31 4.57 2.11
N THR A 44 -8.18 3.25 1.92
CA THR A 44 -7.02 2.47 2.37
C THR A 44 -5.74 2.74 1.57
N HIS A 45 -5.85 3.33 0.38
CA HIS A 45 -4.72 3.71 -0.48
C HIS A 45 -4.25 5.16 -0.25
N THR A 46 -4.57 5.74 0.91
CA THR A 46 -4.19 7.09 1.30
C THR A 46 -3.09 7.07 2.35
N LEU A 47 -2.21 8.09 2.34
CA LEU A 47 -1.19 8.19 3.39
C LEU A 47 -1.84 8.40 4.76
N ALA A 48 -3.00 9.08 4.80
CA ALA A 48 -3.80 9.25 6.02
C ALA A 48 -4.17 7.91 6.66
N PHE A 49 -4.56 6.90 5.87
CA PHE A 49 -4.87 5.57 6.38
C PHE A 49 -3.65 4.91 7.03
N ALA A 50 -2.49 4.93 6.37
CA ALA A 50 -1.25 4.39 6.94
C ALA A 50 -0.83 5.13 8.22
N LEU A 51 -1.02 6.46 8.26
CA LEU A 51 -0.74 7.29 9.44
C LEU A 51 -1.66 6.98 10.61
N VAL A 52 -2.95 6.73 10.37
CA VAL A 52 -3.90 6.31 11.42
C VAL A 52 -3.47 4.97 12.03
N ILE A 53 -3.05 4.01 11.21
CA ILE A 53 -2.52 2.73 11.71
C ILE A 53 -1.25 2.97 12.53
N ALA A 54 -0.31 3.80 12.06
CA ALA A 54 0.91 4.13 12.79
C ALA A 54 0.60 4.80 14.14
N ALA A 55 -0.30 5.78 14.14
CA ALA A 55 -0.73 6.54 15.30
C ALA A 55 -1.36 5.64 16.36
N SER A 56 -2.16 4.65 15.93
CA SER A 56 -2.78 3.68 16.84
C SER A 56 -1.76 2.87 17.64
N GLY A 57 -0.53 2.69 17.12
CA GLY A 57 0.54 2.02 17.86
C GLY A 57 0.98 2.78 19.12
N PHE A 58 0.84 4.11 19.16
CA PHE A 58 1.09 4.90 20.36
C PHE A 58 -0.05 4.80 21.38
N VAL A 59 -1.27 4.55 20.91
CA VAL A 59 -2.47 4.41 21.76
C VAL A 59 -2.57 2.99 22.36
N PHE A 60 -2.14 1.98 21.59
CA PHE A 60 -2.21 0.57 21.97
C PHE A 60 -0.80 -0.04 22.09
N PRO A 61 -0.05 0.25 23.17
CA PRO A 61 1.35 -0.13 23.31
C PRO A 61 1.58 -1.64 23.25
N THR A 62 0.62 -2.44 23.75
CA THR A 62 0.65 -3.91 23.68
C THR A 62 0.75 -4.43 22.25
N TYR A 63 0.20 -3.69 21.28
CA TYR A 63 0.18 -4.07 19.86
C TYR A 63 1.05 -3.16 18.99
N ALA A 64 1.82 -2.24 19.59
CA ALA A 64 2.55 -1.19 18.87
C ALA A 64 3.44 -1.74 17.76
N MET A 65 4.23 -2.77 18.06
CA MET A 65 5.12 -3.39 17.07
C MET A 65 4.36 -3.93 15.86
N TRP A 66 3.21 -4.59 16.07
CA TRP A 66 2.38 -5.11 15.00
C TRP A 66 1.77 -4.00 14.17
N LEU A 67 1.25 -2.96 14.82
CA LEU A 67 0.63 -1.80 14.18
C LEU A 67 1.64 -1.00 13.36
N TRP A 68 2.85 -0.77 13.86
CA TRP A 68 3.92 -0.14 13.10
C TRP A 68 4.39 -1.00 11.93
N CYS A 69 4.53 -2.30 12.12
CA CYS A 69 4.83 -3.24 11.04
C CYS A 69 3.73 -3.26 9.97
N MET A 70 2.47 -3.05 10.35
CA MET A 70 1.34 -2.95 9.45
C MET A 70 1.37 -1.62 8.69
N ALA A 71 1.57 -0.51 9.39
CA ALA A 71 1.70 0.83 8.80
C ALA A 71 2.86 0.92 7.80
N ILE A 72 4.02 0.34 8.11
CA ILE A 72 5.15 0.27 7.18
C ILE A 72 4.75 -0.50 5.92
N GLY A 73 4.08 -1.66 6.07
CA GLY A 73 3.58 -2.44 4.95
C GLY A 73 2.60 -1.65 4.06
N CYS A 74 1.62 -0.99 4.67
CA CYS A 74 0.66 -0.15 3.95
C CYS A 74 1.38 0.98 3.21
N THR A 75 2.31 1.66 3.87
CA THR A 75 3.08 2.77 3.28
C THR A 75 3.89 2.30 2.08
N THR A 76 4.58 1.16 2.19
CA THR A 76 5.35 0.61 1.06
C THR A 76 4.48 0.25 -0.13
N HIS A 77 3.29 -0.31 0.10
CA HIS A 77 2.33 -0.61 -0.96
C HIS A 77 1.83 0.66 -1.64
N ILE A 78 1.36 1.64 -0.86
CA ILE A 78 0.86 2.93 -1.36
C ILE A 78 1.94 3.66 -2.18
N LEU A 79 3.20 3.64 -1.73
CA LEU A 79 4.31 4.25 -2.45
C LEU A 79 4.64 3.51 -3.75
N ALA A 80 4.65 2.18 -3.75
CA ALA A 80 4.86 1.40 -4.96
C ALA A 80 3.77 1.71 -5.99
N ASP A 81 2.53 1.77 -5.54
CA ASP A 81 1.38 2.14 -6.33
C ASP A 81 1.44 3.57 -6.89
N ALA A 82 1.93 4.53 -6.10
CA ALA A 82 2.15 5.90 -6.52
C ALA A 82 3.21 6.03 -7.62
N LEU A 83 4.15 5.08 -7.74
CA LEU A 83 5.12 5.06 -8.83
C LEU A 83 4.51 4.64 -10.18
N THR A 84 3.36 3.96 -10.17
CA THR A 84 2.69 3.49 -11.39
C THR A 84 1.96 4.64 -12.11
N PRO A 85 1.67 4.54 -13.43
CA PRO A 85 0.88 5.54 -14.18
C PRO A 85 -0.50 5.80 -13.59
N TRP A 86 -1.04 4.81 -12.90
CA TRP A 86 -2.36 4.89 -12.28
C TRP A 86 -2.39 5.76 -11.03
N GLY A 87 -1.25 5.91 -10.34
CA GLY A 87 -1.10 6.76 -9.14
C GLY A 87 -1.99 6.36 -7.96
N VAL A 88 -1.96 7.17 -6.90
CA VAL A 88 -2.85 7.02 -5.72
C VAL A 88 -3.28 8.38 -5.16
N PRO A 89 -4.44 8.48 -4.47
CA PRO A 89 -4.88 9.71 -3.81
C PRO A 89 -4.09 9.97 -2.52
N LEU A 90 -2.76 10.20 -2.63
CA LEU A 90 -1.82 10.29 -1.51
C LEU A 90 -2.28 11.21 -0.37
N LEU A 91 -2.77 12.39 -0.73
CA LEU A 91 -3.07 13.49 0.21
C LEU A 91 -4.55 13.57 0.61
N TRP A 92 -5.40 12.67 0.13
CA TRP A 92 -6.79 12.62 0.60
C TRP A 92 -6.82 12.15 2.07
N PRO A 93 -7.65 12.74 2.95
CA PRO A 93 -8.70 13.75 2.71
C PRO A 93 -8.25 15.21 2.87
N VAL A 94 -6.96 15.47 3.15
CA VAL A 94 -6.45 16.82 3.45
C VAL A 94 -6.39 17.72 2.20
N SER A 95 -6.19 17.13 1.03
CA SER A 95 -6.24 17.82 -0.26
C SER A 95 -7.50 17.43 -1.05
N PRO A 96 -8.17 18.38 -1.72
CA PRO A 96 -9.25 18.09 -2.65
C PRO A 96 -8.76 17.48 -3.97
N LEU A 97 -7.44 17.21 -4.11
CA LEU A 97 -6.89 16.37 -5.17
C LEU A 97 -7.48 14.96 -5.04
N LYS A 98 -8.67 14.80 -5.63
CA LYS A 98 -9.37 13.52 -5.81
C LYS A 98 -8.69 12.67 -6.87
N ASP A 99 -7.87 13.30 -7.71
CA ASP A 99 -7.18 12.65 -8.80
C ASP A 99 -5.94 11.92 -8.28
N PRO A 100 -5.74 10.64 -8.64
CA PRO A 100 -4.56 9.88 -8.28
C PRO A 100 -3.28 10.59 -8.75
N VAL A 101 -2.31 10.72 -7.85
CA VAL A 101 -0.99 11.27 -8.17
C VAL A 101 -0.07 10.13 -8.57
N SER A 102 0.47 10.19 -9.78
CA SER A 102 1.59 9.35 -10.22
C SER A 102 2.90 10.11 -10.04
N LEU A 103 3.85 9.51 -9.35
CA LEU A 103 5.16 10.11 -9.06
C LEU A 103 6.18 9.86 -10.16
N ALA A 104 6.04 8.78 -10.93
CA ALA A 104 7.05 8.36 -11.89
C ALA A 104 6.50 7.74 -13.19
N GLY A 105 5.23 7.32 -13.22
CA GLY A 105 4.64 6.70 -14.42
C GLY A 105 5.29 5.37 -14.83
N ILE A 106 5.85 4.60 -13.89
CA ILE A 106 6.50 3.32 -14.16
C ILE A 106 5.46 2.28 -14.57
N GLY A 107 5.46 1.90 -15.85
CA GLY A 107 4.51 0.93 -16.39
C GLY A 107 4.53 -0.40 -15.63
N VAL A 108 3.34 -0.95 -15.36
CA VAL A 108 3.18 -2.27 -14.75
C VAL A 108 3.67 -3.35 -15.72
N GLY A 109 4.46 -4.30 -15.24
CA GLY A 109 5.20 -5.30 -16.02
C GLY A 109 6.47 -4.77 -16.69
N SER A 110 6.87 -3.52 -16.47
CA SER A 110 8.02 -2.94 -17.17
C SER A 110 9.38 -3.38 -16.61
N GLN A 111 10.44 -3.20 -17.41
CA GLN A 111 11.82 -3.37 -16.93
C GLN A 111 12.17 -2.40 -15.79
N ALA A 112 11.59 -1.18 -15.82
CA ALA A 112 11.78 -0.20 -14.77
C ALA A 112 11.17 -0.65 -13.44
N GLU A 113 9.97 -1.26 -13.46
CA GLU A 113 9.38 -1.88 -12.27
C GLU A 113 10.27 -3.00 -11.73
N SER A 114 10.76 -3.87 -12.64
CA SER A 114 11.64 -4.98 -12.27
C SER A 114 12.93 -4.48 -11.61
N LEU A 115 13.51 -3.37 -12.10
CA LEU A 115 14.70 -2.76 -11.54
C LEU A 115 14.43 -2.15 -10.15
N VAL A 116 13.29 -1.49 -9.96
CA VAL A 116 12.89 -0.95 -8.65
C VAL A 116 12.70 -2.09 -7.65
N ALA A 117 12.02 -3.17 -8.05
CA ALA A 117 11.82 -4.34 -7.20
C ALA A 117 13.16 -5.02 -6.85
N ALA A 118 14.04 -5.22 -7.82
CA ALA A 118 15.37 -5.80 -7.59
C ALA A 118 16.21 -4.93 -6.64
N SER A 119 16.15 -3.60 -6.80
CA SER A 119 16.85 -2.66 -5.92
C SER A 119 16.32 -2.73 -4.48
N ALA A 120 15.00 -2.83 -4.30
CA ALA A 120 14.39 -3.00 -2.99
C ALA A 120 14.83 -4.32 -2.32
N TRP A 121 14.84 -5.43 -3.06
CA TRP A 121 15.32 -6.72 -2.55
C TRP A 121 16.80 -6.71 -2.20
N LEU A 122 17.64 -6.03 -3.01
CA LEU A 122 19.06 -5.87 -2.72
C LEU A 122 19.28 -5.11 -1.41
N VAL A 123 18.56 -4.01 -1.18
CA VAL A 123 18.63 -3.24 0.07
C VAL A 123 18.24 -4.11 1.26
N VAL A 124 17.17 -4.90 1.15
CA VAL A 124 16.77 -5.86 2.19
C VAL A 124 17.88 -6.89 2.45
N ALA A 125 18.46 -7.47 1.40
CA ALA A 125 19.54 -8.45 1.53
C ALA A 125 20.77 -7.85 2.25
N LEU A 126 21.16 -6.61 1.90
CA LEU A 126 22.28 -5.92 2.52
C LEU A 126 22.02 -5.61 4.02
N ILE A 127 20.80 -5.26 4.39
CA ILE A 127 20.41 -5.04 5.80
C ILE A 127 20.42 -6.36 6.59
N MET A 128 20.06 -7.48 5.94
CA MET A 128 19.96 -8.79 6.60
C MET A 128 21.30 -9.53 6.67
N ALA A 129 22.20 -9.33 5.71
CA ALA A 129 23.47 -10.05 5.63
C ALA A 129 24.29 -10.04 6.93
N PRO A 130 24.54 -8.90 7.60
CA PRO A 130 25.29 -8.88 8.86
C PRO A 130 24.64 -9.69 9.99
N ARG A 131 23.29 -9.74 10.01
CA ARG A 131 22.53 -10.47 11.04
C ARG A 131 22.58 -11.98 10.82
N VAL A 132 22.58 -12.42 9.56
CA VAL A 132 22.72 -13.84 9.21
C VAL A 132 24.13 -14.31 9.56
N PHE A 133 25.17 -13.55 9.22
CA PHE A 133 26.55 -13.91 9.58
C PHE A 133 26.81 -13.93 11.08
N ALA A 134 26.12 -13.09 11.86
CA ALA A 134 26.20 -13.11 13.32
C ALA A 134 25.57 -14.38 13.95
N TRP A 135 24.60 -15.01 13.28
CA TRP A 135 23.96 -16.26 13.72
C TRP A 135 24.77 -17.52 13.38
N LEU A 136 25.68 -17.41 12.40
CA LEU A 136 26.52 -18.52 11.92
C LEU A 136 27.88 -18.59 12.64
N ARG A 137 28.19 -17.62 13.50
CA ARG A 137 29.36 -17.60 14.38
C ARG A 137 28.95 -18.04 15.78
#